data_AF-A0A1M7YFI1-F1
#
_entry.id   AF-A0A1M7YFI1-F1
#
_cell.length_a   1.000
_cell.length_b   1.000
_cell.length_c   1.000
_cell.angle_alpha   90.00
_cell.angle_beta   90.00
_cell.angle_gamma   90.00
#
_symmetry.space_group_name_H-M   'P 1'
#
loop_
_entity.id
_entity.type
_entity.pdbx_description
1 polymer ?
#
loop_
_entity_poly.entity_id
_entity_poly.type
_entity_poly.pdbx_seq_one_letter_code
_entity_poly.pdbx_strand_id
1 'polypeptide(L)'
;MKTTREPPTSPSAKKPRAVRLKSLEDVRRFVAGLCNEVKSGTLDPQVAAKQGYLAGILVSILKEQDLQAIAARLDAVEQKQRGGT
;
A
#
# COMPACT_ATOMS: atom_id res chain seq x y z
N MET A 1 -39.18 2.72 -40.64
CA MET A 1 -37.80 2.27 -40.32
C MET A 1 -37.57 2.55 -38.83
N LYS A 2 -37.49 1.52 -37.98
CA LYS A 2 -37.27 1.68 -36.52
C LYS A 2 -35.80 1.39 -36.22
N THR A 3 -35.02 2.41 -35.89
CA THR A 3 -33.63 2.26 -35.50
C THR A 3 -33.58 1.92 -34.02
N THR A 4 -33.54 0.63 -33.69
CA THR A 4 -33.22 0.15 -32.34
C THR A 4 -31.76 0.51 -32.07
N ARG A 5 -31.51 1.51 -31.22
CA ARG A 5 -30.17 1.75 -30.66
C ARG A 5 -29.96 0.79 -29.50
N GLU A 6 -28.97 -0.07 -29.62
CA GLU A 6 -28.53 -1.00 -28.58
C GLU A 6 -28.10 -0.24 -27.31
N PRO A 7 -28.28 -0.81 -26.11
CA PRO A 7 -27.87 -0.16 -24.87
C PRO A 7 -26.34 -0.09 -24.77
N PRO A 8 -25.78 0.94 -24.12
CA PRO A 8 -24.35 1.06 -23.92
C PRO A 8 -23.81 -0.13 -23.13
N THR A 9 -22.73 -0.71 -23.64
CA THR A 9 -21.99 -1.82 -23.05
C THR A 9 -21.69 -1.58 -21.58
N SER A 10 -22.05 -2.56 -20.75
CA SER A 10 -21.81 -2.61 -19.30
C SER A 10 -20.44 -2.06 -18.88
N PRO A 11 -20.34 -1.29 -17.79
CA PRO A 11 -19.06 -0.83 -17.27
C PRO A 11 -18.24 -2.06 -16.88
N SER A 12 -17.18 -2.32 -17.64
CA SER A 12 -16.24 -3.40 -17.42
C SER A 12 -15.75 -3.35 -15.97
N ALA A 13 -16.26 -4.24 -15.13
CA ALA A 13 -15.83 -4.40 -13.74
C ALA A 13 -14.34 -4.74 -13.74
N LYS A 14 -13.48 -3.74 -13.49
CA LYS A 14 -12.03 -3.94 -13.36
C LYS A 14 -11.81 -4.97 -12.27
N LYS A 15 -11.22 -6.13 -12.63
CA LYS A 15 -10.81 -7.15 -11.65
C LYS A 15 -9.98 -6.47 -10.54
N PRO A 16 -10.25 -6.76 -9.26
CA PRO A 16 -9.50 -6.16 -8.17
C PRO A 16 -8.04 -6.59 -8.30
N ARG A 17 -7.16 -5.62 -8.56
CA ARG A 17 -5.72 -5.85 -8.60
C ARG A 17 -5.28 -6.11 -7.17
N ALA A 18 -4.66 -7.27 -6.92
CA ALA A 18 -4.17 -7.60 -5.58
C ALA A 18 -3.22 -6.49 -5.10
N VAL A 19 -3.59 -5.82 -4.00
CA VAL A 19 -2.76 -4.78 -3.40
C VAL A 19 -1.60 -5.48 -2.68
N ARG A 20 -0.36 -5.15 -3.09
CA ARG A 20 0.85 -5.62 -2.43
C ARG A 20 1.44 -4.46 -1.64
N LEU A 21 1.54 -4.61 -0.33
CA LEU A 21 2.07 -3.60 0.59
C LEU A 21 3.47 -4.03 1.04
N LYS A 22 4.49 -3.79 0.21
CA LYS A 22 5.88 -4.20 0.50
C LYS A 22 6.78 -3.06 0.95
N SER A 23 6.39 -1.82 0.67
CA SER A 23 7.16 -0.63 0.96
C SER A 23 6.29 0.45 1.59
N LEU A 24 6.93 1.43 2.24
CA LEU A 24 6.21 2.60 2.77
C LEU A 24 5.47 3.37 1.67
N GLU A 25 6.01 3.39 0.45
CA GLU A 25 5.35 4.03 -0.69
C GLU A 25 4.07 3.28 -1.10
N ASP A 26 4.07 1.95 -1.08
CA ASP A 26 2.87 1.15 -1.34
C ASP A 26 1.79 1.43 -0.30
N VAL A 27 2.16 1.51 0.98
CA VAL A 27 1.22 1.84 2.06
C VAL A 27 0.65 3.24 1.89
N ARG A 28 1.49 4.23 1.51
CA ARG A 28 1.04 5.58 1.20
C ARG A 28 0.01 5.60 0.06
N ARG A 29 0.30 4.88 -1.04
CA ARG A 29 -0.61 4.78 -2.20
C ARG A 29 -1.93 4.11 -1.82
N PHE A 30 -1.88 3.07 -0.98
CA PHE A 30 -3.06 2.39 -0.47
C PHE A 30 -3.96 3.30 0.36
N VAL A 31 -3.38 4.04 1.33
CA VAL A 31 -4.15 4.97 2.16
C VAL A 31 -4.76 6.10 1.32
N ALA A 32 -4.03 6.62 0.33
CA ALA A 32 -4.57 7.60 -0.61
C ALA A 32 -5.76 7.05 -1.41
N GLY A 33 -5.67 5.78 -1.84
CA GLY A 33 -6.78 5.05 -2.47
C GLY A 33 -8.02 4.99 -1.57
N LEU A 34 -7.84 4.55 -0.32
CA LEU A 34 -8.91 4.50 0.68
C LEU A 34 -9.59 5.85 0.87
N CYS A 35 -8.81 6.94 0.98
CA CYS A 35 -9.37 8.28 1.12
C CYS A 35 -10.25 8.67 -0.08
N ASN A 36 -9.84 8.30 -1.30
CA ASN A 36 -10.62 8.58 -2.51
C ASN A 36 -11.89 7.71 -2.56
N GLU A 37 -11.79 6.44 -2.19
CA GLU A 37 -12.94 5.52 -2.15
C GLU A 37 -14.00 5.98 -1.13
N VAL A 38 -13.57 6.40 0.06
CA VAL A 38 -14.46 6.98 1.09
C VAL A 38 -15.10 8.29 0.59
N LYS A 39 -14.31 9.20 0.00
CA LYS A 39 -14.85 10.46 -0.56
C LYS A 39 -15.86 10.22 -1.68
N SER A 40 -15.67 9.16 -2.47
CA SER A 40 -16.60 8.79 -3.54
C SER A 40 -17.87 8.10 -3.04
N GLY A 41 -17.94 7.73 -1.76
CA GLY A 41 -19.05 6.95 -1.18
C GLY A 41 -19.02 5.47 -1.57
N THR A 42 -17.98 5.00 -2.27
CA THR A 42 -17.82 3.60 -2.71
C THR A 42 -17.38 2.69 -1.55
N LEU A 43 -16.79 3.27 -0.50
CA LEU A 43 -16.32 2.54 0.67
C LEU A 43 -16.89 3.13 1.95
N ASP A 44 -17.38 2.25 2.83
CA ASP A 44 -17.88 2.63 4.15
C ASP A 44 -16.75 3.22 5.02
N PRO A 45 -16.96 4.38 5.67
CA PRO A 45 -15.93 5.02 6.49
C PRO A 45 -15.44 4.17 7.67
N GLN A 46 -16.30 3.34 8.27
CA GLN A 46 -15.91 2.48 9.40
C GLN A 46 -14.98 1.36 8.94
N VAL A 47 -15.24 0.79 7.75
CA VAL A 47 -14.36 -0.20 7.13
C VAL A 47 -13.01 0.44 6.78
N ALA A 48 -13.03 1.63 6.17
CA ALA A 48 -11.81 2.36 5.83
C ALA A 48 -10.96 2.71 7.06
N ALA A 49 -11.59 3.07 8.19
CA ALA A 49 -10.90 3.34 9.44
C ALA A 49 -10.12 2.12 9.97
N LYS A 50 -10.73 0.92 9.92
CA LYS A 50 -10.06 -0.33 10.31
C LYS A 50 -8.87 -0.65 9.40
N GLN A 51 -9.02 -0.43 8.10
CA GLN A 51 -7.93 -0.62 7.14
C GLN A 51 -6.80 0.40 7.33
N GLY A 52 -7.13 1.65 7.68
CA GLY A 52 -6.15 2.69 8.04
C GLY A 52 -5.36 2.34 9.29
N TYR A 53 -6.00 1.77 10.32
CA TYR A 53 -5.33 1.30 11.52
C TYR A 53 -4.30 0.19 11.21
N LEU A 54 -4.70 -0.80 10.41
CA LEU A 54 -3.80 -1.87 9.96
C LEU A 54 -2.63 -1.33 9.12
N ALA A 55 -2.88 -0.35 8.25
CA ALA A 55 -1.83 0.33 7.51
C ALA A 55 -0.83 1.04 8.43
N GLY A 56 -1.29 1.64 9.53
CA GLY A 56 -0.44 2.24 10.55
C GLY A 56 0.50 1.23 11.23
N ILE A 57 -0.02 0.06 11.64
CA ILE A 57 0.79 -1.03 12.19
C ILE A 57 1.86 -1.46 11.18
N LEU A 58 1.47 -1.61 9.91
CA LEU A 58 2.39 -2.03 8.86
C LEU A 58 3.52 -1.02 8.62
N VAL A 59 3.24 0.29 8.73
CA VAL A 59 4.28 1.33 8.68
C VAL A 59 5.28 1.17 9.82
N SER A 60 4.82 0.89 11.04
CA SER A 60 5.71 0.67 12.19
C SER A 60 6.63 -0.53 11.97
N ILE A 61 6.08 -1.66 11.51
CA ILE A 61 6.86 -2.87 11.22
C ILE A 61 7.91 -2.61 10.13
N LEU A 62 7.50 -1.98 9.01
CA LEU A 62 8.42 -1.70 7.90
C LEU A 62 9.57 -0.77 8.33
N LYS A 63 9.29 0.23 9.17
CA LYS A 63 10.32 1.11 9.72
C LYS A 63 11.28 0.38 10.65
N GLU A 64 10.78 -0.52 11.50
CA GLU A 64 11.61 -1.29 12.42
C GLU A 64 12.54 -2.27 11.68
N GLN A 65 12.03 -2.91 10.63
CA GLN A 65 12.83 -3.78 9.76
C GLN A 65 13.93 -3.02 9.01
N ASP A 66 13.64 -1.81 8.52
CA ASP A 66 14.64 -0.95 7.85
C ASP A 66 15.75 -0.52 8.82
N LEU A 67 15.39 -0.16 10.07
CA LEU A 67 16.35 0.16 11.13
C LEU A 67 17.26 -1.02 11.47
N GLN A 68 16.71 -2.24 11.60
CA GLN A 68 17.52 -3.44 11.83
C GLN A 68 18.49 -3.71 10.68
N ALA A 69 18.03 -3.54 9.43
CA ALA A 69 18.90 -3.71 8.26
C ALA A 69 20.03 -2.67 8.21
N ILE A 70 19.76 -1.42 8.62
CA ILE A 70 20.77 -0.37 8.71
C ILE A 70 21.79 -0.69 9.81
N ALA A 71 21.34 -1.11 10.99
CA ALA A 71 22.22 -1.50 12.10
C ALA A 71 23.17 -2.64 11.70
N ALA A 72 22.64 -3.70 11.07
CA ALA A 72 23.45 -4.82 10.60
C ALA A 72 24.50 -4.40 9.55
N ARG A 73 24.16 -3.44 8.68
CA ARG A 73 25.11 -2.88 7.70
C ARG A 73 26.21 -2.07 8.38
N LEU A 74 25.87 -1.28 9.39
CA LEU A 74 26.83 -0.50 10.17
C LEU A 74 27.79 -1.42 10.92
N ASP A 75 27.29 -2.44 11.61
CA ASP A 75 28.11 -3.47 12.28
C ASP A 75 29.08 -4.15 11.32
N ALA A 76 28.62 -4.53 10.12
CA ALA A 76 29.47 -5.16 9.11
C ALA A 76 30.59 -4.22 8.62
N VAL A 77 30.30 -2.92 8.50
CA VAL A 77 31.30 -1.90 8.14
C VAL A 77 32.32 -1.73 9.27
N GLU A 78 31.89 -1.66 10.52
CA GLU A 78 32.78 -1.54 11.68
C GLU A 78 33.66 -2.78 11.87
N GLN A 79 33.13 -3.99 11.71
CA GLN A 79 33.91 -5.22 11.76
C GLN A 79 34.96 -5.29 10.65
N LYS A 80 34.62 -4.83 9.44
CA LYS A 80 35.59 -4.75 8.34
C LYS A 80 36.70 -3.73 8.62
N GLN A 81 36.40 -2.63 9.30
CA GLN A 81 37.41 -1.65 9.71
C GLN A 81 38.29 -2.16 10.87
N ARG A 82 37.73 -2.94 11.81
CA ARG A 82 38.47 -3.52 12.93
C ARG A 82 39.31 -4.76 12.57
N GLY A 83 38.87 -5.54 11.59
CA GLY A 83 39.58 -6.74 11.11
C GLY A 83 40.65 -6.46 10.05
N GLY A 84 40.80 -5.20 9.61
CA GLY A 84 41.85 -4.76 8.71
C GLY A 84 43.04 -4.17 9.47
N THR A 85 43.73 -4.98 10.27
CA THR A 85 45.07 -4.69 10.83
C THR A 85 45.91 -5.94 10.80
#